data_AF-A0AAW4VFK6-F1
#
_entry.id   AF-A0AAW4VFK6-F1
#
_cell.length_a   1.000
_cell.length_b   1.000
_cell.length_c   1.000
_cell.angle_alpha   90.00
_cell.angle_beta   90.00
_cell.angle_gamma   90.00
#
_symmetry.space_group_name_H-M   'P 1'
#
loop_
_entity.id
_entity.type
_entity.pdbx_description
1 polymer ?
#
loop_
_entity_poly.entity_id
_entity_poly.type
_entity_poly.pdbx_seq_one_letter_code
_entity_poly.pdbx_strand_id
1 'polypeptide(L)' 'CNLGEMIARENIEKGHSIGLEQGLVQEQKLERIASIKNLMKKMAIPLDKAMDLLDLSSIEKEEMKKYFQA' A
#
# COMPACT_ATOMS: atom_id res chain seq x y z
N CYS A 1 5.10 39.57 6.42
CA CYS A 1 5.18 38.12 6.63
C CYS A 1 6.50 37.82 7.33
N ASN A 2 6.45 37.20 8.51
CA ASN A 2 7.60 36.81 9.32
C ASN A 2 8.03 35.38 8.94
N LEU A 3 9.34 35.14 8.90
CA LEU A 3 9.93 33.86 8.49
C LEU A 3 9.38 32.67 9.31
N GLY A 4 9.09 32.88 10.60
CA GLY A 4 8.53 31.85 11.47
C GLY A 4 7.12 31.39 11.09
N GLU A 5 6.27 32.27 10.57
CA GLU A 5 4.92 31.90 10.12
C GLU A 5 4.98 31.09 8.81
N MET A 6 5.94 31.40 7.94
CA MET A 6 6.16 30.66 6.70
C MET A 6 6.61 29.22 6.96
N ILE A 7 7.54 29.01 7.91
CA ILE A 7 8.01 27.66 8.30
C ILE A 7 6.89 26.84 8.97
N ALA A 8 6.08 27.47 9.83
CA ALA A 8 4.98 26.78 10.49
C ALA A 8 3.94 26.26 9.48
N ARG A 9 3.61 27.07 8.46
CA ARG A 9 2.70 26.66 7.38
C ARG A 9 3.29 25.54 6.53
N GLU A 10 4.55 25.66 6.12
CA GLU A 10 5.24 24.64 5.33
C GLU A 10 5.29 23.28 6.07
N ASN A 11 5.53 23.28 7.38
CA ASN A 11 5.57 22.05 8.17
C ASN A 11 4.20 21.39 8.32
N ILE A 12 3.13 22.17 8.45
CA ILE A 12 1.75 21.65 8.50
C ILE A 12 1.36 21.07 7.13
N GLU A 13 1.67 21.77 6.04
CA GLU A 13 1.40 21.31 4.68
C GLU A 13 2.17 20.02 4.35
N LYS A 14 3.45 19.96 4.70
CA LYS A 14 4.27 18.74 4.55
C LYS A 14 3.73 17.60 5.40
N GLY A 15 3.41 17.85 6.68
CA GLY A 15 2.83 16.83 7.56
C GLY A 15 1.51 16.28 7.04
N HIS A 16 0.64 17.14 6.51
CA HIS A 16 -0.62 16.75 5.89
C HIS A 16 -0.41 15.93 4.61
N SER A 17 0.51 16.37 3.74
CA SER A 17 0.86 15.65 2.51
C SER A 17 1.42 14.26 2.79
N ILE A 18 2.33 14.13 3.77
CA ILE A 18 2.89 12.85 4.19
C ILE A 18 1.81 11.94 4.76
N GLY A 19 0.92 12.47 5.60
CA GLY A 19 -0.20 11.71 6.17
C GLY A 19 -1.18 11.20 5.11
N LEU A 20 -1.51 12.04 4.14
CA LEU A 20 -2.37 11.68 3.02
C LEU A 20 -1.73 10.61 2.13
N GLU A 21 -0.46 10.77 1.80
CA GLU A 21 0.29 9.81 0.97
C GLU A 21 0.38 8.44 1.65
N GLN A 22 0.71 8.40 2.94
CA GLN A 22 0.75 7.15 3.71
C GLN A 22 -0.63 6.47 3.78
N GLY A 23 -1.70 7.26 3.96
CA GLY A 23 -3.08 6.76 3.94
C GLY A 23 -3.45 6.13 2.60
N LEU A 24 -3.19 6.83 1.49
CA LEU A 24 -3.47 6.33 0.14
C LEU A 24 -2.68 5.05 -0.18
N VAL A 25 -1.41 5.00 0.18
CA VAL A 25 -0.56 3.82 -0.02
C VAL A 25 -1.09 2.63 0.80
N GLN A 26 -1.55 2.86 2.02
CA GLN A 26 -2.11 1.80 2.86
C GLN A 26 -3.45 1.28 2.32
N GLU A 27 -4.34 2.17 1.86
CA GLU A 27 -5.61 1.80 1.24
C GLU A 27 -5.40 0.94 -0.02
N GLN A 28 -4.51 1.37 -0.92
CA GLN A 28 -4.16 0.61 -2.12
C GLN A 28 -3.61 -0.78 -1.77
N LYS A 29 -2.81 -0.88 -0.69
CA LYS A 29 -2.30 -2.18 -0.21
C LYS A 29 -3.42 -3.10 0.27
N LEU A 30 -4.39 -2.57 1.01
CA LEU A 30 -5.55 -3.34 1.51
C LEU A 30 -6.44 -3.84 0.37
N GLU A 31 -6.70 -3.00 -0.64
CA GLU A 31 -7.46 -3.41 -1.84
C GLU A 31 -6.78 -4.57 -2.58
N ARG A 32 -5.45 -4.52 -2.66
CA ARG A 32 -4.66 -5.57 -3.34
C ARG A 32 -4.68 -6.88 -2.55
N ILE A 33 -4.58 -6.81 -1.21
CA ILE A 33 -4.74 -7.98 -0.34
C ILE A 33 -6.12 -8.60 -0.50
N ALA A 34 -7.18 -7.78 -0.53
CA ALA A 34 -8.55 -8.26 -0.74
C ALA A 34 -8.71 -8.93 -2.10
N SER A 35 -8.13 -8.35 -3.15
CA SER A 35 -8.13 -8.90 -4.51
C SER A 35 -7.42 -10.27 -4.57
N ILE A 36 -6.23 -10.39 -3.98
CA ILE A 36 -5.47 -11.64 -3.90
C ILE A 36 -6.27 -12.71 -3.15
N LYS A 37 -6.83 -12.39 -1.97
CA LYS A 37 -7.66 -13.32 -1.19
C LYS A 37 -8.85 -13.82 -2.00
N ASN A 38 -9.53 -12.91 -2.69
CA ASN A 38 -10.67 -13.25 -3.53
C ASN A 38 -10.28 -14.16 -4.70
N LEU A 39 -9.15 -13.88 -5.35
CA LEU A 39 -8.65 -14.66 -6.46
C LEU A 39 -8.29 -16.09 -6.04
N MET A 40 -7.56 -16.22 -4.93
CA MET A 40 -7.22 -17.51 -4.32
C MET A 40 -8.46 -18.33 -4.01
N LYS A 41 -9.46 -17.72 -3.36
CA LYS A 41 -10.70 -18.40 -2.95
C LYS A 41 -11.57 -18.81 -4.14
N LYS A 42 -11.82 -17.88 -5.09
CA LYS A 42 -12.74 -18.11 -6.21
C LYS A 42 -12.17 -19.08 -7.24
N MET A 43 -10.86 -19.06 -7.46
CA MET A 43 -10.21 -19.91 -8.45
C MET A 43 -9.53 -21.14 -7.84
N ALA A 44 -9.58 -21.29 -6.51
CA ALA A 44 -8.91 -22.36 -5.76
C ALA A 44 -7.41 -22.48 -6.11
N ILE A 45 -6.74 -21.33 -6.21
CA ILE A 45 -5.31 -21.25 -6.57
C ILE A 45 -4.45 -20.83 -5.36
N PRO A 46 -3.18 -21.27 -5.30
CA PRO A 46 -2.25 -20.84 -4.25
C PRO A 46 -1.87 -19.36 -4.41
N LEU A 47 -1.32 -18.77 -3.34
CA LEU A 47 -0.90 -17.37 -3.28
C LEU A 47 0.06 -17.00 -4.41
N ASP A 48 1.10 -17.80 -4.66
CA ASP A 48 2.08 -17.53 -5.73
C ASP A 48 1.42 -17.38 -7.10
N LYS A 49 0.48 -18.28 -7.43
CA LYS A 49 -0.25 -18.22 -8.69
C LYS A 49 -1.20 -17.03 -8.76
N ALA A 50 -1.80 -16.63 -7.65
CA ALA A 50 -2.62 -15.42 -7.59
C ALA A 50 -1.79 -14.14 -7.82
N MET A 51 -0.56 -14.09 -7.27
CA MET A 51 0.36 -12.98 -7.47
C MET A 51 0.92 -12.92 -8.89
N ASP A 52 1.20 -14.08 -9.51
CA ASP A 52 1.60 -14.16 -10.91
C ASP A 52 0.49 -13.67 -11.85
N LEU A 53 -0.77 -14.02 -11.58
CA LEU A 53 -1.91 -13.57 -12.38
C LEU A 53 -2.22 -12.08 -12.26
N LEU A 54 -1.77 -11.44 -11.18
CA LEU A 54 -1.89 -9.99 -10.97
C LEU A 54 -0.63 -9.24 -11.42
N ASP A 55 0.31 -9.93 -12.09
CA ASP A 55 1.58 -9.39 -12.58
C ASP A 55 2.33 -8.55 -11.52
N LEU A 56 2.34 -9.02 -10.28
CA LEU A 56 3.04 -8.33 -9.20
C LEU A 56 4.56 -8.32 -9.45
N SER A 57 5.20 -7.21 -9.13
CA SER A 57 6.65 -7.10 -9.10
C SER A 57 7.27 -8.00 -8.02
N SER A 58 8.57 -8.31 -8.13
CA SER A 58 9.27 -9.13 -7.13
C SER A 58 9.19 -8.54 -5.72
N ILE A 59 9.21 -7.19 -5.59
CA ILE A 59 9.10 -6.51 -4.30
C ILE A 59 7.70 -6.72 -3.70
N GLU A 60 6.66 -6.50 -4.51
CA GLU A 60 5.27 -6.70 -4.08
C GLU A 60 5.01 -8.16 -3.71
N LYS A 61 5.57 -9.13 -4.45
CA LYS A 61 5.48 -10.56 -4.12
C LYS A 61 6.07 -10.86 -2.74
N GLU A 62 7.26 -10.33 -2.45
CA GLU A 62 7.89 -10.54 -1.13
C GLU A 62 7.11 -9.88 0.00
N GLU A 63 6.55 -8.69 -0.22
CA GLU A 63 5.66 -8.06 0.77
C GLU A 63 4.39 -8.87 1.03
N MET A 64 3.76 -9.38 -0.03
CA MET A 64 2.56 -10.19 0.10
C MET A 64 2.86 -11.51 0.79
N LYS A 65 3.96 -12.20 0.45
CA LYS A 65 4.39 -13.41 1.18
C LYS A 65 4.53 -13.14 2.67
N LYS A 66 5.21 -12.07 3.07
CA LYS A 66 5.34 -11.68 4.49
C LYS A 66 3.97 -11.44 5.14
N TYR A 67 3.05 -10.79 4.43
CA TYR A 67 1.72 -10.51 4.95
C TYR A 67 0.87 -11.78 5.16
N PHE A 68 0.96 -12.75 4.24
CA PHE A 68 0.17 -13.99 4.29
C PHE A 68 0.84 -15.14 5.07
N GLN A 69 2.12 -15.02 5.41
CA GLN A 69 2.86 -15.97 6.25
C GLN A 69 2.79 -15.64 7.75
N ALA A 70 2.31 -14.45 8.12
CA ALA A 70 2.03 -14.04 9.49
C ALA A 70 0.65 -14.55 9.96
#